data_AF-A0A8T6V5K7-F1
#
_entry.id   AF-A0A8T6V5K7-F1
#
_cell.length_a   1.000
_cell.length_b   1.000
_cell.length_c   1.000
_cell.angle_alpha   90.00
_cell.angle_beta   90.00
_cell.angle_gamma   90.00
#
_symmetry.space_group_name_H-M   'P 1'
#
loop_
_entity.id
_entity.type
_entity.pdbx_description
1 polymer ?
#
loop_
_entity_poly.entity_id
_entity_poly.type
_entity_poly.pdbx_seq_one_letter_code
_entity_poly.pdbx_strand_id
1 'polypeptide(L)'
;MPELAARKEIFKIHLEKYKNALKEDIQTLTERLSNKTEDFSGADIESVCREATMAGMREFLGTMEGKEPEKLEGVKFVEYEDFIDAIQEVEEKKERFEEGKRRSEQLAYL
;
A
#
# COMPACT_ATOMS: atom_id res chain seq x y z
N MET A 1 -9.07 -12.14 -9.45
CA MET A 1 -8.88 -10.82 -8.82
C MET A 1 -9.73 -9.79 -9.54
N PRO A 2 -10.07 -8.64 -8.93
CA PRO A 2 -10.81 -7.56 -9.58
C PRO A 2 -10.16 -7.10 -10.89
N GLU A 3 -11.01 -6.77 -11.88
CA GLU A 3 -10.57 -6.13 -13.13
C GLU A 3 -10.03 -4.71 -12.89
N LEU A 4 -9.31 -4.16 -13.87
CA LEU A 4 -8.65 -2.85 -13.75
C LEU A 4 -9.60 -1.74 -13.27
N ALA A 5 -10.81 -1.66 -13.82
CA ALA A 5 -11.80 -0.64 -13.43
C ALA A 5 -12.18 -0.76 -11.95
N ALA A 6 -12.38 -1.99 -11.46
CA ALA A 6 -12.66 -2.24 -10.06
C ALA A 6 -11.46 -1.88 -9.17
N ARG A 7 -10.23 -2.21 -9.59
CA ARG A 7 -9.02 -1.82 -8.85
C ARG A 7 -8.86 -0.30 -8.75
N LYS A 8 -9.17 0.44 -9.81
CA LYS A 8 -9.16 1.92 -9.78
C LYS A 8 -10.12 2.46 -8.72
N GLU A 9 -11.34 1.95 -8.65
CA GLU A 9 -12.31 2.38 -7.63
C GLU A 9 -11.88 2.02 -6.22
N ILE A 10 -11.30 0.83 -6.03
CA ILE A 10 -10.74 0.42 -4.74
C ILE A 10 -9.60 1.37 -4.33
N PHE A 11 -8.63 1.65 -5.21
CA PHE A 11 -7.55 2.60 -4.93
C PHE A 11 -8.08 3.98 -4.54
N LYS A 12 -9.03 4.54 -5.29
CA LYS A 12 -9.62 5.85 -4.95
C LYS A 12 -10.19 5.86 -3.53
N ILE A 13 -10.96 4.83 -3.15
CA ILE A 13 -11.56 4.72 -1.80
C ILE A 13 -10.47 4.71 -0.73
N HIS A 14 -9.40 3.92 -0.91
CA HIS A 14 -8.36 3.79 0.11
C HIS A 14 -7.39 4.97 0.14
N LEU A 15 -7.06 5.58 -1.01
CA LEU A 15 -6.22 6.77 -1.09
C LEU A 15 -6.91 8.01 -0.51
N GLU A 16 -8.23 8.15 -0.67
CA GLU A 16 -9.00 9.27 -0.11
C GLU A 16 -8.87 9.36 1.43
N LYS A 17 -8.73 8.21 2.11
CA LYS A 17 -8.47 8.14 3.56
C LYS A 17 -7.17 8.85 3.98
N TYR A 18 -6.20 8.95 3.06
CA TYR A 18 -4.86 9.45 3.33
C TYR A 18 -4.51 10.72 2.53
N LYS A 19 -5.48 11.34 1.86
CA LYS A 19 -5.26 12.45 0.91
C LYS A 19 -4.38 13.61 1.41
N ASN A 20 -4.39 13.87 2.72
CA ASN A 20 -3.62 14.95 3.33
C ASN A 20 -2.14 14.58 3.55
N ALA A 21 -1.79 13.30 3.45
CA ALA A 21 -0.43 12.79 3.56
C ALA A 21 0.26 12.58 2.20
N LEU A 22 -0.51 12.50 1.10
CA LEU A 22 0.01 12.17 -0.24
C LEU A 22 0.68 13.37 -0.91
N LYS A 23 1.92 13.20 -1.39
CA LYS A 23 2.60 14.22 -2.21
C LYS A 23 2.04 14.31 -3.63
N GLU A 24 1.61 13.19 -4.18
CA GLU A 24 0.96 13.08 -5.49
C GLU A 24 -0.57 13.04 -5.35
N ASP A 25 -1.30 13.45 -6.41
CA ASP A 25 -2.75 13.45 -6.39
C ASP A 25 -3.35 12.05 -6.57
N ILE A 26 -4.58 11.88 -6.07
CA ILE A 26 -5.26 10.58 -6.05
C ILE A 26 -5.51 10.04 -7.46
N GLN A 27 -5.79 10.88 -8.46
CA GLN A 27 -6.09 10.40 -9.81
C GLN A 27 -4.83 9.81 -10.45
N THR A 28 -3.71 10.52 -10.37
CA THR A 28 -2.44 10.04 -10.93
C THR A 28 -1.95 8.78 -10.21
N LEU A 29 -2.03 8.74 -8.87
CA LEU A 29 -1.73 7.53 -8.10
C LEU A 29 -2.64 6.36 -8.48
N THR A 30 -3.95 6.58 -8.61
CA THR A 30 -4.91 5.54 -8.99
C THR A 30 -4.55 4.91 -10.34
N GLU A 31 -4.27 5.73 -11.35
CA GLU A 31 -3.88 5.25 -12.68
C GLU A 31 -2.59 4.42 -12.62
N ARG A 32 -1.57 4.90 -11.92
CA ARG A 32 -0.27 4.23 -11.85
C ARG A 32 -0.33 2.92 -11.05
N LEU A 33 -1.00 2.91 -9.90
CA LEU A 33 -1.01 1.77 -8.98
C LEU A 33 -1.95 0.65 -9.44
N SER A 34 -3.10 0.98 -10.02
CA SER A 34 -4.05 -0.03 -10.53
C SER A 34 -3.48 -0.89 -11.67
N ASN A 35 -2.55 -0.35 -12.46
CA ASN A 35 -1.83 -1.08 -13.51
C ASN A 35 -0.72 -2.00 -12.97
N LYS A 36 -0.30 -1.82 -11.71
CA LYS A 36 0.78 -2.61 -11.08
C LYS A 36 0.27 -3.75 -10.19
N THR A 37 -1.04 -3.94 -10.09
CA THR A 37 -1.67 -4.77 -9.05
C THR A 37 -2.71 -5.72 -9.64
N GLU A 38 -2.43 -6.29 -10.82
CA GLU A 38 -3.38 -7.15 -11.54
C GLU A 38 -3.86 -8.34 -10.71
N ASP A 39 -2.94 -8.95 -9.97
CA ASP A 39 -3.20 -10.12 -9.14
C ASP A 39 -3.57 -9.78 -7.69
N PHE A 40 -4.02 -8.56 -7.41
CA PHE A 40 -4.35 -8.12 -6.05
C PHE A 40 -5.85 -8.16 -5.79
N SER A 41 -6.22 -8.63 -4.60
CA SER A 41 -7.58 -8.52 -4.07
C SER A 41 -7.82 -7.12 -3.51
N GLY A 42 -9.07 -6.81 -3.14
CA GLY A 42 -9.37 -5.55 -2.45
C GLY A 42 -8.60 -5.39 -1.12
N ALA A 43 -8.38 -6.49 -0.40
CA ALA A 43 -7.61 -6.48 0.85
C ALA A 43 -6.11 -6.25 0.61
N ASP A 44 -5.57 -6.77 -0.49
CA ASP A 44 -4.18 -6.52 -0.87
C ASP A 44 -3.97 -5.04 -1.24
N ILE A 45 -4.89 -4.46 -2.02
CA ILE A 45 -4.85 -3.02 -2.37
C ILE A 45 -4.99 -2.13 -1.13
N GLU A 46 -5.89 -2.48 -0.19
CA GLU A 46 -5.97 -1.78 1.09
C GLU A 46 -4.66 -1.86 1.87
N SER A 47 -4.04 -3.05 1.89
CA SER A 47 -2.77 -3.29 2.58
C SER A 47 -1.66 -2.43 1.99
N VAL A 48 -1.56 -2.33 0.66
CA VAL A 48 -0.63 -1.41 -0.03
C VAL A 48 -0.81 0.03 0.44
N CYS A 49 -2.04 0.56 0.41
CA CYS A 49 -2.29 1.95 0.77
C CYS A 49 -1.94 2.24 2.24
N ARG A 50 -2.24 1.28 3.12
CA ARG A 50 -1.92 1.38 4.56
C ARG A 50 -0.42 1.28 4.80
N GLU A 51 0.26 0.33 4.18
CA GLU A 51 1.69 0.08 4.39
C GLU A 51 2.53 1.24 3.84
N ALA A 52 2.22 1.74 2.64
CA ALA A 52 2.85 2.93 2.07
C ALA A 52 2.72 4.15 2.99
N THR A 53 1.50 4.41 3.49
CA THR A 53 1.27 5.55 4.39
C THR A 53 2.04 5.41 5.69
N MET A 54 2.07 4.20 6.26
CA MET A 54 2.81 3.93 7.50
C MET A 54 4.33 3.99 7.29
N ALA A 55 4.83 3.60 6.12
CA ALA A 55 6.24 3.72 5.76
C ALA A 55 6.67 5.19 5.69
N GLY A 56 5.99 5.99 4.85
CA GLY A 56 6.25 7.42 4.75
C GLY A 56 6.09 8.16 6.09
N MET A 57 5.12 7.76 6.92
CA MET A 57 4.96 8.34 8.27
C MET A 57 6.16 8.03 9.18
N ARG A 58 6.67 6.79 9.16
CA ARG A 58 7.85 6.40 9.96
C ARG A 58 9.10 7.14 9.50
N GLU A 59 9.32 7.23 8.20
CA GLU A 59 10.44 7.98 7.64
C GLU A 59 10.34 9.46 8.03
N PHE A 60 9.18 10.07 7.79
CA PHE A 60 8.92 11.46 8.15
C PHE A 60 9.22 11.73 9.62
N LEU A 61 8.67 10.93 10.55
CA LEU A 61 8.94 11.10 11.99
C LEU A 61 10.43 10.94 12.32
N GLY A 62 11.15 10.04 11.65
CA GLY A 62 12.60 9.91 11.78
C GLY A 62 13.36 11.17 11.37
N THR A 63 12.91 11.87 10.33
CA THR A 63 13.51 13.16 9.92
C THR A 63 13.15 14.34 10.83
N MET A 64 12.18 14.15 11.72
CA MET A 64 11.64 15.20 12.59
C MET A 64 12.12 15.08 14.04
N GLU A 65 13.05 14.18 14.35
CA GLU A 65 13.61 14.03 15.70
C GLU A 65 14.12 15.39 16.23
N GLY A 66 13.56 15.83 17.36
CA GLY A 66 13.87 17.13 17.98
C GLY A 66 13.17 18.36 17.39
N LYS A 67 12.21 18.21 16.47
CA LYS A 67 11.42 19.32 15.90
C LYS A 67 10.06 19.50 16.58
N GLU A 68 9.57 20.74 16.58
CA GLU A 68 8.32 21.14 17.23
C GLU A 68 7.06 20.61 16.49
N PRO A 69 6.04 20.13 17.21
CA PRO A 69 4.83 19.55 16.62
C PRO A 69 4.04 20.49 15.70
N GLU A 70 4.04 21.81 15.94
CA GLU A 70 3.30 22.75 15.09
C GLU A 70 3.86 22.82 13.65
N LYS A 71 5.10 22.37 13.43
CA LYS A 71 5.72 22.33 12.10
C LYS A 71 5.29 21.09 11.28
N LEU A 72 4.49 20.20 11.87
CA LEU A 72 4.04 18.96 11.23
C LEU A 72 2.70 19.11 10.52
N GLU A 73 1.94 20.17 10.82
CA GLU A 73 0.59 20.35 10.28
C GLU A 73 0.63 20.59 8.76
N GLY A 74 -0.16 19.81 8.01
CA GLY A 74 -0.28 19.92 6.56
C GLY A 74 0.92 19.38 5.77
N VAL A 75 1.90 18.75 6.42
CA VAL A 75 3.04 18.15 5.73
C VAL A 75 2.62 16.85 5.05
N LYS A 76 2.84 16.79 3.74
CA LYS A 76 2.68 15.57 2.93
C LYS A 76 3.99 14.81 2.92
N PHE A 77 3.94 13.53 3.23
CA PHE A 77 5.12 12.68 3.43
C PHE A 77 5.10 11.36 2.66
N VAL A 78 3.98 10.99 2.04
CA VAL A 78 3.88 9.75 1.27
C VAL A 78 4.21 10.02 -0.19
N GLU A 79 5.25 9.38 -0.69
CA GLU A 79 5.72 9.41 -2.08
C GLU A 79 5.22 8.20 -2.87
N TYR A 80 5.43 8.22 -4.19
CA TYR A 80 5.05 7.08 -5.04
C TYR A 80 5.85 5.83 -4.71
N GLU A 81 7.13 6.02 -4.37
CA GLU A 81 8.08 4.97 -4.02
C GLU A 81 7.61 4.18 -2.78
N ASP A 82 6.99 4.83 -1.79
CA ASP A 82 6.37 4.15 -0.64
C ASP A 82 5.32 3.11 -1.07
N PHE A 83 4.56 3.40 -2.14
CA PHE A 83 3.58 2.47 -2.68
C PHE A 83 4.23 1.34 -3.46
N ILE A 84 5.35 1.59 -4.14
CA ILE A 84 6.08 0.55 -4.85
C ILE A 84 6.67 -0.46 -3.86
N ASP A 85 7.30 0.04 -2.81
CA ASP A 85 7.85 -0.81 -1.75
C ASP A 85 6.73 -1.62 -1.06
N ALA A 86 5.58 -0.98 -0.79
CA ALA A 86 4.43 -1.66 -0.22
C ALA A 86 3.82 -2.72 -1.15
N ILE A 87 3.80 -2.49 -2.48
CA ILE A 87 3.34 -3.50 -3.46
C ILE A 87 4.24 -4.74 -3.38
N GLN A 88 5.56 -4.54 -3.38
CA GLN A 88 6.51 -5.64 -3.28
C GLN A 88 6.35 -6.40 -1.96
N GLU A 89 6.21 -5.70 -0.84
CA GLU A 89 6.04 -6.35 0.47
C GLU A 89 4.75 -7.18 0.54
N VAL A 90 3.65 -6.69 -0.05
CA VAL A 90 2.37 -7.40 -0.12
C VAL A 90 2.47 -8.62 -1.04
N GLU A 91 3.14 -8.51 -2.18
CA GLU A 91 3.40 -9.65 -3.09
C GLU A 91 4.16 -10.77 -2.38
N GLU A 92 5.28 -10.44 -1.73
CA GLU A 92 6.10 -11.42 -1.01
C GLU A 92 5.31 -12.09 0.14
N LYS A 93 4.48 -11.34 0.86
CA LYS A 93 3.61 -11.90 1.91
C LYS A 93 2.59 -12.87 1.33
N LYS A 94 2.01 -12.53 0.18
CA LYS A 94 1.02 -13.36 -0.51
C LYS A 94 1.65 -14.66 -1.00
N GLU A 95 2.82 -14.61 -1.63
CA GLU A 95 3.56 -15.79 -2.09
C GLU A 95 3.87 -16.74 -0.93
N ARG A 96 4.40 -16.22 0.19
CA ARG A 96 4.67 -17.02 1.40
C ARG A 96 3.41 -17.69 1.95
N PHE A 97 2.28 -16.98 1.92
CA PHE A 97 1.00 -17.54 2.36
C PHE A 97 0.53 -18.69 1.45
N GLU A 98 0.64 -18.52 0.13
CA GLU A 98 0.28 -19.55 -0.85
C GLU A 98 1.21 -20.78 -0.78
N GLU A 99 2.50 -20.59 -0.53
CA GLU A 99 3.44 -21.68 -0.24
C GLU A 99 3.07 -22.44 1.04
N GLY A 100 2.76 -21.71 2.11
CA GLY A 100 2.32 -22.31 3.37
C GLY A 100 1.05 -23.15 3.20
N LYS A 101 0.09 -22.64 2.41
CA LYS A 101 -1.15 -23.36 2.08
C LYS A 101 -0.87 -24.63 1.28
N ARG A 102 -0.08 -24.55 0.20
CA ARG A 102 0.32 -25.72 -0.61
C ARG A 102 1.00 -26.79 0.23
N ARG A 103 1.90 -26.40 1.12
CA ARG A 103 2.59 -27.32 2.04
C ARG A 103 1.61 -27.99 3.02
N SER A 104 0.68 -27.22 3.58
CA SER A 104 -0.35 -27.76 4.48
C SER A 104 -1.27 -28.76 3.79
N GLU A 105 -1.67 -28.48 2.54
CA GLU A 105 -2.51 -29.38 1.74
C GLU A 105 -1.78 -30.68 1.43
N GLN A 106 -0.51 -30.62 1.01
CA GLN A 106 0.30 -31.82 0.74
C GLN A 106 0.45 -32.72 1.98
N LEU A 107 0.64 -32.13 3.16
CA LEU A 107 0.73 -32.88 4.41
C LEU A 107 -0.59 -33.56 4.81
N ALA A 108 -1.74 -33.00 4.42
CA ALA A 108 -3.05 -33.58 4.73
C ALA A 108 -3.36 -34.86 3.93
N TYR A 109 -2.58 -35.16 2.88
CA TYR A 109 -2.71 -36.36 2.04
C TYR A 109 -1.68 -37.46 2.38
N LEU A 110 -0.85 -37.27 3.42
CA LEU A 110 0.09 -38.27 3.95
C LEU A 110 -0.50 -38.96 5.18
#